data_AF-A0A3A0F0L3-F1
#
_entry.id   AF-A0A3A0F0L3-F1
#
_cell.length_a   1.000
_cell.length_b   1.000
_cell.length_c   1.000
_cell.angle_alpha   90.00
_cell.angle_beta   90.00
_cell.angle_gamma   90.00
#
_symmetry.space_group_name_H-M   'P 1'
#
loop_
_entity.id
_entity.type
_entity.pdbx_description
1 polymer ?
#
loop_
_entity_poly.entity_id
_entity_poly.type
_entity_poly.pdbx_seq_one_letter_code
_entity_poly.pdbx_strand_id
1 'polypeptide(L)'
;MGIQRLGLAAAVAAGFAFAAPAQAATEIQWWHAMTGGNNEVVVKLANEFNAAQSDYKVVPTYKGGYADTMNAGIAAFRAGNAPHILQVFEVGTATMMAAKGAVKPVFQLMKDAGEKFDPAAYLPTITGYYSTSKGEMLSFPFNSSSTVMWINLDALKKAGINEIPKTWPQVFEDAKKLKAAGHSTCGFSNAWVTWVNLEQFSAWHNLPLASKANGLDGFDTVLEFNGPLQVKHLETLIELQKDKTYDYSGRTNTGEGRFTSGECAIFLTSSGFFGNVSKQAKFNWTNAPMPYYPDVQGAPQNSIIGGA
;
A
#
# COMPACT_ATOMS: atom_id res chain seq x y z
N MET A 1 -26.48 -46.17 81.84
CA MET A 1 -25.47 -45.09 81.94
C MET A 1 -24.75 -44.99 80.60
N GLY A 2 -24.66 -43.79 80.03
CA GLY A 2 -23.73 -43.50 78.93
C GLY A 2 -24.33 -43.46 77.52
N ILE A 3 -24.82 -42.27 77.15
CA ILE A 3 -25.20 -41.84 75.80
C ILE A 3 -23.95 -41.71 74.92
N GLN A 4 -24.01 -42.06 73.63
CA GLN A 4 -23.57 -41.16 72.55
C GLN A 4 -24.00 -41.59 71.14
N ARG A 5 -24.34 -40.55 70.36
CA ARG A 5 -24.97 -40.52 69.03
C ARG A 5 -23.93 -40.72 67.90
N LEU A 6 -24.43 -40.57 66.67
CA LEU A 6 -23.78 -40.36 65.36
C LEU A 6 -23.71 -41.64 64.50
N GLY A 7 -24.09 -41.65 63.23
CA GLY A 7 -24.52 -40.57 62.33
C GLY A 7 -24.66 -41.17 60.93
N LEU A 8 -25.75 -40.82 60.24
CA LEU A 8 -26.05 -41.24 58.88
C LEU A 8 -25.08 -40.54 57.92
N ALA A 9 -24.15 -41.27 57.29
CA ALA A 9 -23.25 -40.73 56.27
C ALA A 9 -23.69 -41.24 54.89
N ALA A 10 -24.42 -40.38 54.16
CA ALA A 10 -24.69 -40.56 52.74
C ALA A 10 -23.41 -40.29 51.94
N ALA A 11 -22.92 -41.30 51.21
CA ALA A 11 -21.79 -41.15 50.31
C ALA A 11 -22.25 -40.45 49.01
N VAL A 12 -22.07 -39.14 48.94
CA VAL A 12 -22.10 -38.38 47.68
C VAL A 12 -20.70 -38.49 47.07
N ALA A 13 -20.53 -39.37 46.09
CA ALA A 13 -19.34 -39.42 45.27
C ALA A 13 -19.29 -38.17 44.39
N ALA A 14 -18.51 -37.17 44.82
CA ALA A 14 -18.21 -35.99 44.02
C ALA A 14 -17.28 -36.38 42.86
N GLY A 15 -17.84 -36.43 41.65
CA GLY A 15 -17.06 -36.47 40.41
C GLY A 15 -16.31 -35.15 40.23
N PHE A 16 -15.04 -35.11 40.61
CA PHE A 16 -14.12 -34.09 40.15
C PHE A 16 -13.78 -34.38 38.68
N ALA A 17 -14.60 -33.84 37.77
CA ALA A 17 -14.19 -33.68 36.39
C ALA A 17 -13.00 -32.71 36.36
N PHE A 18 -11.82 -33.22 36.03
CA PHE A 18 -10.68 -32.40 35.65
C PHE A 18 -11.06 -31.63 34.38
N ALA A 19 -11.50 -30.38 34.53
CA ALA A 19 -11.55 -29.46 33.42
C ALA A 19 -10.11 -29.14 33.02
N ALA A 20 -9.61 -29.79 31.97
CA ALA A 20 -8.37 -29.36 31.32
C ALA A 20 -8.54 -27.88 30.93
N PRO A 21 -7.55 -27.01 31.19
CA PRO A 21 -7.63 -25.63 30.74
C PRO A 21 -7.76 -25.65 29.21
N ALA A 22 -8.85 -25.12 28.69
CA ALA A 22 -8.95 -24.84 27.27
C ALA A 22 -7.81 -23.87 26.93
N GLN A 23 -6.79 -24.34 26.20
CA GLN A 23 -5.76 -23.45 25.66
C GLN A 23 -6.46 -22.52 24.68
N ALA A 24 -6.65 -21.27 25.08
CA ALA A 24 -7.14 -20.23 24.20
C ALA A 24 -6.12 -20.06 23.06
N ALA A 25 -6.62 -19.94 21.82
CA ALA A 25 -5.79 -19.67 20.66
C ALA A 25 -4.90 -18.44 20.91
N THR A 26 -3.64 -18.51 20.51
CA THR A 26 -2.70 -17.40 20.63
C THR A 26 -3.11 -16.29 19.66
N GLU A 27 -3.52 -15.14 20.18
CA GLU A 27 -3.94 -14.02 19.33
C GLU A 27 -2.73 -13.29 18.72
N ILE A 28 -2.78 -13.08 17.40
CA ILE A 28 -1.77 -12.37 16.61
C ILE A 28 -2.40 -11.09 16.05
N GLN A 29 -2.03 -9.96 16.65
CA GLN A 29 -2.49 -8.64 16.23
C GLN A 29 -1.80 -8.19 14.94
N TRP A 30 -2.57 -7.90 13.90
CA TRP A 30 -2.08 -7.40 12.62
C TRP A 30 -2.67 -6.01 12.32
N TRP A 31 -1.83 -4.98 12.29
CA TRP A 31 -2.23 -3.62 11.95
C TRP A 31 -1.96 -3.30 10.48
N HIS A 32 -2.94 -2.73 9.78
CA HIS A 32 -2.87 -2.47 8.34
C HIS A 32 -3.55 -1.16 7.93
N ALA A 33 -3.27 -0.71 6.70
CA ALA A 33 -3.78 0.52 6.10
C ALA A 33 -4.77 0.30 4.93
N MET A 34 -5.13 -0.96 4.66
CA MET A 34 -6.08 -1.32 3.60
C MET A 34 -7.50 -0.81 3.86
N THR A 35 -8.14 -0.29 2.81
CA THR A 35 -9.52 0.20 2.80
C THR A 35 -10.37 -0.52 1.75
N GLY A 36 -11.69 -0.34 1.81
CA GLY A 36 -12.61 -0.81 0.76
C GLY A 36 -12.43 -2.28 0.39
N GLY A 37 -12.32 -2.58 -0.91
CA GLY A 37 -12.18 -3.95 -1.40
C GLY A 37 -10.90 -4.63 -0.91
N ASN A 38 -9.82 -3.87 -0.70
CA ASN A 38 -8.55 -4.43 -0.21
C ASN A 38 -8.65 -4.82 1.28
N ASN A 39 -9.41 -4.08 2.08
CA ASN A 39 -9.69 -4.46 3.47
C ASN A 39 -10.48 -5.78 3.55
N GLU A 40 -11.44 -5.98 2.66
CA GLU A 40 -12.21 -7.23 2.61
C GLU A 40 -11.32 -8.43 2.30
N VAL A 41 -10.32 -8.25 1.43
CA VAL A 41 -9.32 -9.29 1.16
C VAL A 41 -8.45 -9.57 2.39
N VAL A 42 -7.98 -8.53 3.11
CA VAL A 42 -7.23 -8.71 4.36
C VAL A 42 -8.03 -9.52 5.38
N VAL A 43 -9.30 -9.14 5.60
CA VAL A 43 -10.19 -9.85 6.53
C VAL A 43 -10.45 -11.28 6.08
N LYS A 44 -10.63 -11.51 4.78
CA LYS A 44 -10.79 -12.85 4.20
C LYS A 44 -9.57 -13.73 4.49
N LEU A 45 -8.35 -13.24 4.23
CA LEU A 45 -7.12 -13.98 4.48
C LEU A 45 -6.96 -14.36 5.96
N ALA A 46 -7.23 -13.42 6.87
CA ALA A 46 -7.19 -13.70 8.30
C ALA A 46 -8.22 -14.76 8.71
N ASN A 47 -9.44 -14.68 8.19
CA ASN A 47 -10.49 -15.66 8.48
C ASN A 47 -10.17 -17.05 7.92
N GLU A 48 -9.62 -17.14 6.71
CA GLU A 48 -9.20 -18.40 6.11
C GLU A 48 -8.08 -19.05 6.92
N PHE A 49 -7.08 -18.27 7.35
CA PHE A 49 -6.03 -18.76 8.26
C PHE A 49 -6.59 -19.22 9.62
N ASN A 50 -7.50 -18.45 10.22
CA ASN A 50 -8.13 -18.78 11.50
C ASN A 50 -9.05 -20.01 11.41
N ALA A 51 -9.61 -20.30 10.24
CA ALA A 51 -10.45 -21.47 10.02
C ALA A 51 -9.64 -22.75 9.71
N ALA A 52 -8.42 -22.59 9.18
CA ALA A 52 -7.57 -23.71 8.80
C ALA A 52 -6.87 -24.40 10.00
N GLN A 53 -6.85 -23.76 11.18
CA GLN A 53 -6.18 -24.24 12.38
C GLN A 53 -6.80 -23.63 13.65
N SER A 54 -6.47 -24.15 14.84
CA SER A 54 -7.04 -23.70 16.13
C SER A 54 -6.03 -23.09 17.11
N ASP A 55 -4.73 -23.13 16.79
CA ASP A 55 -3.65 -22.75 17.69
C ASP A 55 -3.45 -21.22 17.74
N TYR A 56 -3.80 -20.52 16.67
CA TYR A 56 -3.58 -19.08 16.48
C TYR A 56 -4.85 -18.38 16.00
N LYS A 57 -4.98 -17.10 16.34
CA LYS A 57 -6.04 -16.23 15.85
C LYS A 57 -5.47 -14.89 15.39
N VAL A 58 -5.40 -14.69 14.08
CA VAL A 58 -4.99 -13.42 13.47
C VAL A 58 -6.15 -12.42 13.55
N VAL A 59 -5.87 -11.25 14.11
CA VAL A 59 -6.84 -10.15 14.28
C VAL A 59 -6.36 -8.94 13.46
N PRO A 60 -6.86 -8.77 12.22
CA PRO A 60 -6.54 -7.59 11.42
C PRO A 60 -7.27 -6.36 11.96
N THR A 61 -6.55 -5.24 12.06
CA THR A 61 -7.07 -3.94 12.52
C THR A 61 -6.63 -2.84 11.55
N TYR A 62 -7.60 -2.16 10.96
CA TYR A 62 -7.36 -0.94 10.18
C TYR A 62 -6.92 0.21 11.09
N LYS A 63 -5.80 0.86 10.77
CA LYS A 63 -5.20 1.94 11.57
C LYS A 63 -5.20 3.32 10.90
N GLY A 64 -5.85 3.47 9.74
CA GLY A 64 -5.81 4.70 8.95
C GLY A 64 -4.98 4.53 7.68
N GLY A 65 -4.46 5.62 7.12
CA GLY A 65 -3.51 5.54 6.00
C GLY A 65 -2.17 4.93 6.42
N TYR A 66 -1.25 4.74 5.47
CA TYR A 66 0.06 4.15 5.77
C TYR A 66 0.86 4.96 6.79
N ALA A 67 0.85 6.29 6.69
CA ALA A 67 1.50 7.16 7.66
C ALA A 67 0.90 7.01 9.06
N ASP A 68 -0.43 6.92 9.17
CA ASP A 68 -1.13 6.72 10.44
C ASP A 68 -0.77 5.37 11.05
N THR A 69 -0.76 4.32 10.23
CA THR A 69 -0.43 2.95 10.63
C THR A 69 1.01 2.86 11.15
N MET A 70 1.98 3.42 10.41
CA MET A 70 3.38 3.46 10.83
C MET A 70 3.56 4.25 12.14
N ASN A 71 2.97 5.44 12.24
CA ASN A 71 3.05 6.28 13.45
C ASN A 71 2.43 5.60 14.66
N ALA A 72 1.28 4.93 14.49
CA ALA A 72 0.64 4.14 15.53
C ALA A 72 1.54 3.00 15.99
N GLY A 73 2.21 2.29 15.06
CA GLY A 73 3.16 1.23 15.38
C GLY A 73 4.36 1.71 16.18
N ILE A 74 4.97 2.84 15.77
CA ILE A 74 6.10 3.46 16.48
C ILE A 74 5.70 3.86 17.90
N ALA A 75 4.54 4.49 18.07
CA ALA A 75 4.02 4.89 19.37
C ALA A 75 3.73 3.67 20.26
N ALA A 76 3.09 2.64 19.69
CA ALA A 76 2.76 1.40 20.40
C ALA A 76 4.01 0.65 20.86
N PHE A 77 5.07 0.58 20.04
CA PHE A 77 6.36 0.00 20.43
C PHE A 77 6.99 0.73 21.60
N ARG A 78 7.03 2.08 21.57
CA ARG A 78 7.55 2.89 22.69
C ARG A 78 6.75 2.69 23.99
N ALA A 79 5.45 2.40 23.86
CA ALA A 79 4.56 2.12 24.98
C ALA A 79 4.57 0.64 25.44
N GLY A 80 5.34 -0.23 24.79
CA GLY A 80 5.39 -1.67 25.11
C GLY A 80 4.19 -2.49 24.62
N ASN A 81 3.36 -1.95 23.73
CA ASN A 81 2.11 -2.55 23.26
C ASN A 81 2.05 -2.67 21.71
N ALA A 82 3.18 -2.91 21.06
CA ALA A 82 3.24 -3.05 19.60
C ALA A 82 2.38 -4.23 19.09
N PRO A 83 1.82 -4.14 17.85
CA PRO A 83 1.22 -5.30 17.21
C PRO A 83 2.29 -6.34 16.85
N HIS A 84 1.85 -7.56 16.57
CA HIS A 84 2.75 -8.65 16.13
C HIS A 84 3.14 -8.48 14.66
N ILE A 85 2.22 -7.96 13.83
CA ILE A 85 2.43 -7.67 12.42
C ILE A 85 2.00 -6.22 12.16
N LEU A 86 2.87 -5.44 11.52
CA LEU A 86 2.59 -4.07 11.12
C LEU A 86 2.82 -3.93 9.62
N GLN A 87 1.80 -3.52 8.88
CA GLN A 87 1.97 -3.10 7.49
C GLN A 87 2.64 -1.72 7.45
N VAL A 88 3.74 -1.62 6.71
CA VAL A 88 4.47 -0.37 6.50
C VAL A 88 4.72 -0.21 5.00
N PHE A 89 4.33 0.94 4.47
CA PHE A 89 4.64 1.38 3.11
C PHE A 89 6.13 1.52 2.82
N GLU A 90 6.47 1.56 1.55
CA GLU A 90 7.85 1.49 1.07
C GLU A 90 8.74 2.61 1.66
N VAL A 91 8.22 3.84 1.74
CA VAL A 91 8.94 5.01 2.30
C VAL A 91 9.31 4.82 3.77
N GLY A 92 8.52 4.06 4.52
CA GLY A 92 8.79 3.74 5.92
C GLY A 92 9.88 2.69 6.12
N THR A 93 10.27 1.94 5.07
CA THR A 93 11.18 0.79 5.16
C THR A 93 12.50 1.17 5.81
N ALA A 94 13.16 2.24 5.33
CA ALA A 94 14.44 2.69 5.89
C ALA A 94 14.32 3.09 7.37
N THR A 95 13.22 3.74 7.76
CA THR A 95 12.97 4.11 9.17
C THR A 95 12.80 2.87 10.04
N MET A 96 12.02 1.89 9.58
CA MET A 96 11.81 0.65 10.31
C MET A 96 13.09 -0.20 10.41
N MET A 97 13.91 -0.20 9.35
CA MET A 97 15.23 -0.86 9.35
C MET A 97 16.22 -0.20 10.30
N ALA A 98 16.21 1.14 10.41
CA ALA A 98 17.06 1.88 11.32
C ALA A 98 16.63 1.72 12.80
N ALA A 99 15.35 1.40 13.04
CA ALA A 99 14.79 1.20 14.37
C ALA A 99 15.20 -0.16 14.98
N LYS A 100 16.48 -0.28 15.36
CA LYS A 100 17.05 -1.50 15.98
C LYS A 100 16.21 -1.95 17.17
N GLY A 101 15.80 -3.22 17.17
CA GLY A 101 14.99 -3.83 18.22
C GLY A 101 13.48 -3.61 18.10
N ALA A 102 13.01 -2.74 17.20
CA ALA A 102 11.59 -2.54 16.95
C ALA A 102 10.99 -3.53 15.95
N VAL A 103 11.82 -4.07 15.06
CA VAL A 103 11.43 -5.06 14.05
C VAL A 103 12.33 -6.28 14.14
N LYS A 104 11.75 -7.46 14.03
CA LYS A 104 12.48 -8.71 13.84
C LYS A 104 12.57 -9.00 12.34
N PRO A 105 13.77 -9.01 11.72
CA PRO A 105 13.90 -9.32 10.31
C PRO A 105 13.30 -10.68 9.95
N VAL A 106 12.57 -10.75 8.84
CA VAL A 106 11.87 -11.97 8.43
C VAL A 106 12.81 -13.15 8.25
N PHE A 107 13.98 -12.96 7.62
CA PHE A 107 14.95 -14.05 7.47
C PHE A 107 15.35 -14.67 8.84
N GLN A 108 15.47 -13.85 9.88
CA GLN A 108 15.83 -14.31 11.22
C GLN A 108 14.62 -14.93 11.92
N LEU A 109 13.43 -14.35 11.79
CA LEU A 109 12.18 -14.91 12.32
C LEU A 109 11.94 -16.33 11.80
N MET A 110 12.04 -16.51 10.47
CA MET A 110 11.81 -17.79 9.82
C MET A 110 12.85 -18.83 10.25
N LYS A 111 14.13 -18.42 10.33
CA LYS A 111 15.21 -19.27 10.85
C LYS A 111 14.95 -19.71 12.30
N ASP A 112 14.59 -18.79 13.18
CA ASP A 112 14.33 -19.09 14.59
C ASP A 112 13.11 -20.00 14.79
N ALA A 113 12.10 -19.85 13.93
CA ALA A 113 10.91 -20.69 13.91
C ALA A 113 11.13 -22.06 13.24
N GLY A 114 12.27 -22.27 12.56
CA GLY A 114 12.51 -23.47 11.76
C GLY A 114 11.67 -23.54 10.49
N GLU A 115 11.11 -22.41 10.06
CA GLU A 115 10.22 -22.31 8.91
C GLU A 115 10.97 -22.04 7.62
N LYS A 116 10.52 -22.65 6.52
CA LYS A 116 11.11 -22.43 5.20
C LYS A 116 10.73 -21.05 4.68
N PHE A 117 11.73 -20.32 4.18
CA PHE A 117 11.52 -19.05 3.52
C PHE A 117 12.42 -18.97 2.30
N ASP A 118 11.80 -18.89 1.13
CA ASP A 118 12.49 -18.81 -0.15
C ASP A 118 12.24 -17.45 -0.81
N PRO A 119 13.22 -16.53 -0.78
CA PRO A 119 13.14 -15.28 -1.51
C PRO A 119 12.91 -15.46 -3.02
N ALA A 120 13.32 -16.58 -3.62
CA ALA A 120 13.12 -16.83 -5.05
C ALA A 120 11.65 -17.09 -5.42
N ALA A 121 10.77 -17.30 -4.44
CA ALA A 121 9.32 -17.36 -4.65
C ALA A 121 8.70 -15.99 -5.02
N TYR A 122 9.47 -14.90 -4.87
CA TYR A 122 9.02 -13.54 -5.17
C TYR A 122 9.73 -12.98 -6.40
N LEU A 123 9.13 -11.97 -7.03
CA LEU A 123 9.77 -11.26 -8.14
C LEU A 123 11.06 -10.58 -7.64
N PRO A 124 12.19 -10.67 -8.38
CA PRO A 124 13.48 -10.14 -7.94
C PRO A 124 13.47 -8.64 -7.61
N THR A 125 12.67 -7.85 -8.33
CA THR A 125 12.51 -6.41 -8.07
C THR A 125 11.88 -6.15 -6.71
N ILE A 126 10.97 -7.02 -6.26
CA ILE A 126 10.29 -6.92 -4.97
C ILE A 126 11.25 -7.31 -3.85
N THR A 127 11.96 -8.44 -3.99
CA THR A 127 12.91 -8.87 -2.95
C THR A 127 14.06 -7.90 -2.80
N GLY A 128 14.56 -7.33 -3.90
CA GLY A 128 15.62 -6.31 -3.87
C GLY A 128 15.26 -5.10 -3.01
N TYR A 129 13.99 -4.67 -3.02
CA TYR A 129 13.54 -3.52 -2.22
C TYR A 129 13.52 -3.81 -0.71
N TYR A 130 13.12 -5.03 -0.33
CA TYR A 130 12.94 -5.41 1.08
C TYR A 130 14.14 -6.16 1.67
N SER A 131 15.29 -6.15 1.00
CA SER A 131 16.49 -6.88 1.43
C SER A 131 17.60 -5.96 1.94
N THR A 132 18.48 -6.52 2.77
CA THR A 132 19.79 -5.91 3.02
C THR A 132 20.62 -5.86 1.73
N SER A 133 21.72 -5.11 1.74
CA SER A 133 22.72 -5.13 0.66
C SER A 133 23.35 -6.51 0.43
N LYS A 134 23.15 -7.47 1.34
CA LYS A 134 23.58 -8.87 1.21
C LYS A 134 22.48 -9.79 0.66
N GLY A 135 21.30 -9.27 0.36
CA GLY A 135 20.16 -10.04 -0.16
C GLY A 135 19.29 -10.72 0.90
N GLU A 136 19.44 -10.37 2.18
CA GLU A 136 18.62 -10.95 3.27
C GLU A 136 17.31 -10.17 3.42
N MET A 137 16.15 -10.80 3.21
CA MET A 137 14.86 -10.11 3.31
C MET A 137 14.50 -9.74 4.74
N LEU A 138 14.22 -8.46 4.95
CA LEU A 138 13.92 -7.84 6.22
C LEU A 138 12.42 -7.88 6.54
N SER A 139 11.57 -7.86 5.52
CA SER A 139 10.12 -7.92 5.64
C SER A 139 9.50 -8.83 4.57
N PHE A 140 8.26 -9.26 4.80
CA PHE A 140 7.45 -9.90 3.78
C PHE A 140 6.87 -8.85 2.83
N PRO A 141 6.99 -9.03 1.52
CA PRO A 141 6.20 -8.26 0.57
C PRO A 141 4.74 -8.63 0.73
N PHE A 142 3.88 -7.64 0.98
CA PHE A 142 2.45 -7.87 1.16
C PHE A 142 1.64 -7.37 -0.03
N ASN A 143 1.67 -6.06 -0.27
CA ASN A 143 1.07 -5.42 -1.43
C ASN A 143 2.15 -4.58 -2.11
N SER A 144 2.63 -5.01 -3.26
CA SER A 144 3.55 -4.22 -4.08
C SER A 144 2.81 -3.69 -5.30
N SER A 145 3.08 -2.43 -5.64
CA SER A 145 2.44 -1.77 -6.76
C SER A 145 3.41 -0.88 -7.50
N SER A 146 2.95 -0.40 -8.64
CA SER A 146 3.50 0.74 -9.36
C SER A 146 2.37 1.70 -9.72
N THR A 147 2.70 2.96 -10.00
CA THR A 147 1.74 3.93 -10.54
C THR A 147 1.30 3.50 -11.94
N VAL A 148 -0.01 3.58 -12.17
CA VAL A 148 -0.65 3.39 -13.46
C VAL A 148 -1.62 4.54 -13.71
N MET A 149 -2.05 4.70 -14.95
CA MET A 149 -3.14 5.59 -15.32
C MET A 149 -4.44 4.79 -15.36
N TRP A 150 -5.39 5.13 -14.51
CA TRP A 150 -6.76 4.62 -14.52
C TRP A 150 -7.62 5.46 -15.46
N ILE A 151 -8.45 4.80 -16.28
CA ILE A 151 -9.12 5.44 -17.41
C ILE A 151 -10.58 5.02 -17.46
N ASN A 152 -11.47 6.00 -17.56
CA ASN A 152 -12.88 5.82 -17.88
C ASN A 152 -13.06 5.81 -19.41
N LEU A 153 -13.22 4.61 -19.98
CA LEU A 153 -13.32 4.42 -21.43
C LEU A 153 -14.61 5.02 -22.01
N ASP A 154 -15.70 5.05 -21.24
CA ASP A 154 -16.95 5.66 -21.66
C ASP A 154 -16.81 7.19 -21.78
N ALA A 155 -16.08 7.81 -20.85
CA ALA A 155 -15.76 9.23 -20.87
C ALA A 155 -14.87 9.60 -22.07
N LEU A 156 -13.82 8.81 -22.34
CA LEU A 156 -12.97 8.99 -23.52
C LEU A 156 -13.80 8.92 -24.81
N LYS A 157 -14.62 7.87 -24.95
CA LYS A 157 -15.50 7.69 -26.12
C LYS A 157 -16.45 8.87 -26.30
N LYS A 158 -17.09 9.36 -25.23
CA LYS A 158 -17.99 10.52 -25.27
C LYS A 158 -17.26 11.80 -25.69
N ALA A 159 -15.99 11.95 -25.33
CA ALA A 159 -15.14 13.07 -25.73
C ALA A 159 -14.50 12.91 -27.12
N GLY A 160 -14.81 11.83 -27.86
CA GLY A 160 -14.23 11.55 -29.18
C GLY A 160 -12.75 11.14 -29.13
N ILE A 161 -12.27 10.64 -27.99
CA ILE A 161 -10.90 10.16 -27.79
C ILE A 161 -10.89 8.65 -28.05
N ASN A 162 -10.22 8.24 -29.12
CA ASN A 162 -10.22 6.85 -29.59
C ASN A 162 -9.03 6.02 -29.10
N GLU A 163 -8.00 6.69 -28.55
CA GLU A 163 -6.79 6.03 -28.07
C GLU A 163 -6.52 6.42 -26.63
N ILE A 164 -5.96 5.48 -25.87
CA ILE A 164 -5.45 5.76 -24.53
C ILE A 164 -4.19 6.62 -24.66
N PRO A 165 -4.11 7.79 -23.99
CA PRO A 165 -2.95 8.66 -24.12
C PRO A 165 -1.70 7.99 -23.53
N LYS A 166 -0.59 8.04 -24.26
CA LYS A 166 0.68 7.42 -23.86
C LYS A 166 1.72 8.44 -23.41
N THR A 167 1.51 9.71 -23.75
CA THR A 167 2.45 10.79 -23.48
C THR A 167 1.80 11.90 -22.67
N TRP A 168 2.60 12.64 -21.91
CA TRP A 168 2.10 13.78 -21.12
C TRP A 168 1.37 14.82 -21.99
N PRO A 169 1.89 15.23 -23.16
CA PRO A 169 1.16 16.10 -24.08
C PRO A 169 -0.23 15.55 -24.46
N GLN A 170 -0.33 14.26 -24.79
CA GLN A 170 -1.62 13.63 -25.10
C GLN A 170 -2.58 13.66 -23.90
N VAL A 171 -2.10 13.35 -22.68
CA VAL A 171 -2.92 13.44 -21.47
C VAL A 171 -3.46 14.85 -21.28
N PHE A 172 -2.63 15.89 -21.50
CA PHE A 172 -3.08 17.28 -21.35
C PHE A 172 -4.12 17.68 -22.40
N GLU A 173 -3.94 17.26 -23.65
CA GLU A 173 -4.91 17.53 -24.72
C GLU A 173 -6.22 16.80 -24.50
N ASP A 174 -6.16 15.52 -24.15
CA ASP A 174 -7.33 14.69 -23.91
C ASP A 174 -8.09 15.14 -22.66
N ALA A 175 -7.39 15.58 -21.61
CA ALA A 175 -8.01 16.20 -20.45
C ALA A 175 -8.79 17.49 -20.80
N LYS A 176 -8.31 18.31 -21.74
CA LYS A 176 -9.06 19.47 -22.24
C LYS A 176 -10.32 19.05 -23.00
N LYS A 177 -10.25 18.00 -23.83
CA LYS A 177 -11.42 17.44 -24.52
C LYS A 177 -12.44 16.87 -23.53
N LEU A 178 -11.97 16.14 -22.51
CA LEU A 178 -12.82 15.58 -21.45
C LEU A 178 -13.58 16.68 -20.70
N LYS A 179 -12.92 17.80 -20.39
CA LYS A 179 -13.60 18.98 -19.84
C LYS A 179 -14.68 19.51 -20.74
N ALA A 180 -14.39 19.70 -22.03
CA ALA A 180 -15.37 20.14 -23.01
C ALA A 180 -16.54 19.15 -23.16
N ALA A 181 -16.32 17.87 -22.88
CA ALA A 181 -17.31 16.79 -22.92
C ALA A 181 -18.10 16.59 -21.60
N GLY A 182 -17.89 17.46 -20.60
CA GLY A 182 -18.67 17.50 -19.36
C GLY A 182 -17.90 17.19 -18.07
N HIS A 183 -16.61 16.87 -18.13
CA HIS A 183 -15.76 16.70 -16.94
C HIS A 183 -15.16 18.03 -16.47
N SER A 184 -16.00 19.07 -16.32
CA SER A 184 -15.56 20.46 -16.12
C SER A 184 -14.76 20.71 -14.84
N THR A 185 -14.90 19.84 -13.83
CA THR A 185 -14.21 19.94 -12.54
C THR A 185 -12.92 19.13 -12.47
N CYS A 186 -12.69 18.22 -13.44
CA CYS A 186 -11.51 17.35 -13.45
C CYS A 186 -11.26 16.72 -14.83
N GLY A 187 -10.34 17.29 -15.62
CA GLY A 187 -9.86 16.64 -16.84
C GLY A 187 -9.04 15.38 -16.53
N PHE A 188 -7.99 15.54 -15.72
CA PHE A 188 -7.27 14.45 -15.09
C PHE A 188 -6.78 14.83 -13.69
N SER A 189 -6.42 13.84 -12.89
CA SER A 189 -5.88 14.03 -11.54
C SER A 189 -4.94 12.90 -11.15
N ASN A 190 -4.40 12.97 -9.93
CA ASN A 190 -3.60 11.92 -9.33
C ASN A 190 -3.79 11.88 -7.81
N ALA A 191 -3.49 10.74 -7.21
CA ALA A 191 -3.20 10.63 -5.78
C ALA A 191 -1.68 10.73 -5.55
N TRP A 192 -1.23 10.92 -4.30
CA TRP A 192 0.20 10.93 -3.94
C TRP A 192 1.09 11.76 -4.90
N VAL A 193 0.86 13.07 -4.96
CA VAL A 193 1.49 13.97 -5.96
C VAL A 193 3.01 13.90 -6.03
N THR A 194 3.70 13.73 -4.91
CA THR A 194 5.17 13.59 -4.89
C THR A 194 5.60 12.25 -5.47
N TRP A 195 4.92 11.17 -5.11
CA TRP A 195 5.22 9.85 -5.66
C TRP A 195 4.98 9.80 -7.17
N VAL A 196 3.82 10.25 -7.65
CA VAL A 196 3.46 10.21 -9.08
C VAL A 196 4.29 11.19 -9.91
N ASN A 197 4.30 12.47 -9.54
CA ASN A 197 4.83 13.53 -10.40
C ASN A 197 6.28 13.93 -10.11
N LEU A 198 6.93 13.32 -9.11
CA LEU A 198 8.38 13.46 -8.89
C LEU A 198 9.08 12.12 -8.91
N GLU A 199 8.71 11.17 -8.05
CA GLU A 199 9.50 9.94 -7.88
C GLU A 199 9.38 9.01 -9.07
N GLN A 200 8.17 8.61 -9.37
CA GLN A 200 7.82 7.79 -10.52
C GLN A 200 8.14 8.53 -11.80
N PHE A 201 7.85 9.84 -11.87
CA PHE A 201 8.20 10.69 -12.99
C PHE A 201 9.70 10.66 -13.29
N SER A 202 10.56 10.87 -12.28
CA SER A 202 12.00 10.91 -12.48
C SER A 202 12.54 9.54 -12.88
N ALA A 203 12.11 8.46 -12.20
CA ALA A 203 12.48 7.09 -12.56
C ALA A 203 12.09 6.74 -14.00
N TRP A 204 10.86 7.08 -14.42
CA TRP A 204 10.32 6.80 -15.75
C TRP A 204 11.07 7.54 -16.88
N HIS A 205 11.79 8.62 -16.54
CA HIS A 205 12.58 9.43 -17.47
C HIS A 205 14.09 9.31 -17.24
N ASN A 206 14.55 8.31 -16.47
CA ASN A 206 15.96 8.11 -16.12
C ASN A 206 16.63 9.34 -15.48
N LEU A 207 15.90 10.05 -14.61
CA LEU A 207 16.40 11.20 -13.89
C LEU A 207 16.61 10.85 -12.41
N PRO A 208 17.70 11.31 -11.79
CA PRO A 208 17.89 11.14 -10.36
C PRO A 208 16.90 12.00 -9.58
N LEU A 209 16.42 11.46 -8.46
CA LEU A 209 15.74 12.22 -7.41
C LEU A 209 16.73 12.80 -6.41
N ALA A 210 17.84 12.10 -6.21
CA ALA A 210 18.89 12.46 -5.29
C ALA A 210 20.23 11.87 -5.75
N SER A 211 21.32 12.47 -5.28
CA SER A 211 22.66 11.94 -5.50
C SER A 211 22.86 10.57 -4.84
N LYS A 212 23.99 9.91 -5.11
CA LYS A 212 24.37 8.63 -4.48
C LYS A 212 23.37 7.50 -4.74
N ALA A 213 23.06 7.28 -6.02
CA ALA A 213 22.06 6.31 -6.46
C ALA A 213 20.71 6.50 -5.74
N ASN A 214 20.16 7.73 -5.80
CA ASN A 214 18.94 8.11 -5.09
C ASN A 214 18.99 7.86 -3.56
N GLY A 215 20.15 8.10 -2.95
CA GLY A 215 20.37 7.95 -1.51
C GLY A 215 20.73 6.54 -1.03
N LEU A 216 20.83 5.56 -1.93
CA LEU A 216 21.23 4.20 -1.59
C LEU A 216 22.70 4.09 -1.16
N ASP A 217 23.58 4.95 -1.69
CA ASP A 217 25.03 4.87 -1.45
C ASP A 217 25.53 5.77 -0.29
N GLY A 218 24.64 6.45 0.48
CA GLY A 218 25.06 7.18 1.67
C GLY A 218 24.09 8.23 2.22
N PHE A 219 24.24 8.55 3.52
CA PHE A 219 23.37 9.47 4.26
C PHE A 219 23.59 10.96 3.94
N ASP A 220 24.73 11.32 3.35
CA ASP A 220 25.05 12.65 2.84
C ASP A 220 24.55 12.84 1.39
N THR A 221 23.46 12.17 1.03
CA THR A 221 22.75 12.38 -0.23
C THR A 221 22.13 13.79 -0.29
N VAL A 222 22.01 14.32 -1.50
CA VAL A 222 21.41 15.64 -1.77
C VAL A 222 20.32 15.46 -2.82
N LEU A 223 19.20 16.15 -2.65
CA LEU A 223 18.06 16.07 -3.55
C LEU A 223 18.37 16.78 -4.88
N GLU A 224 18.01 16.15 -6.00
CA GLU A 224 18.28 16.57 -7.38
C GLU A 224 16.99 16.62 -8.23
N PHE A 225 15.82 16.53 -7.60
CA PHE A 225 14.51 16.52 -8.27
C PHE A 225 14.07 17.86 -8.89
N ASN A 226 14.90 18.90 -8.85
CA ASN A 226 14.63 20.23 -9.40
C ASN A 226 15.27 20.46 -10.78
N GLY A 227 15.54 19.40 -11.52
CA GLY A 227 16.05 19.47 -12.90
C GLY A 227 15.04 20.09 -13.88
N PRO A 228 15.49 20.48 -15.09
CA PRO A 228 14.66 21.19 -16.07
C PRO A 228 13.37 20.45 -16.45
N LEU A 229 13.41 19.12 -16.56
CA LEU A 229 12.23 18.34 -16.93
C LEU A 229 11.21 18.26 -15.78
N GLN A 230 11.66 18.04 -14.54
CA GLN A 230 10.78 18.03 -13.37
C GLN A 230 10.11 19.39 -13.16
N VAL A 231 10.89 20.49 -13.30
CA VAL A 231 10.36 21.86 -13.22
C VAL A 231 9.33 22.11 -14.31
N LYS A 232 9.65 21.81 -15.58
CA LYS A 232 8.70 21.91 -16.71
C LYS A 232 7.40 21.15 -16.44
N HIS A 233 7.51 19.92 -15.91
CA HIS A 233 6.34 19.10 -15.62
C HIS A 233 5.46 19.72 -14.54
N LEU A 234 6.04 20.12 -13.40
CA LEU A 234 5.29 20.76 -12.31
C LEU A 234 4.69 22.11 -12.72
N GLU A 235 5.43 22.95 -13.45
CA GLU A 235 4.92 24.21 -13.98
C GLU A 235 3.73 23.99 -14.92
N THR A 236 3.79 22.95 -15.77
CA THR A 236 2.68 22.57 -16.63
C THR A 236 1.46 22.15 -15.81
N LEU A 237 1.63 21.33 -14.76
CA LEU A 237 0.53 20.95 -13.88
C LEU A 237 -0.08 22.19 -13.18
N ILE A 238 0.74 23.11 -12.70
CA ILE A 238 0.27 24.36 -12.07
C ILE A 238 -0.56 25.19 -13.06
N GLU A 239 -0.13 25.32 -14.31
CA GLU A 239 -0.88 26.04 -15.33
C GLU A 239 -2.22 25.36 -15.63
N LEU A 240 -2.21 24.04 -15.84
CA LEU A 240 -3.41 23.24 -16.09
C LEU A 240 -4.35 23.19 -14.88
N GLN A 241 -3.86 23.46 -13.67
CA GLN A 241 -4.69 23.55 -12.48
C GLN A 241 -5.59 24.79 -12.50
N LYS A 242 -5.14 25.90 -13.10
CA LYS A 242 -5.89 27.16 -13.14
C LYS A 242 -7.25 27.01 -13.81
N ASP A 243 -7.34 26.13 -14.80
CA ASP A 243 -8.57 25.89 -15.55
C ASP A 243 -9.24 24.55 -15.24
N LYS A 244 -8.69 23.72 -14.33
CA LYS A 244 -9.15 22.36 -13.99
C LYS A 244 -8.86 21.26 -15.03
N THR A 245 -8.02 21.53 -16.02
CA THR A 245 -7.50 20.47 -16.93
C THR A 245 -6.76 19.41 -16.13
N TYR A 246 -5.89 19.86 -15.24
CA TYR A 246 -5.42 19.08 -14.11
C TYR A 246 -6.16 19.56 -12.86
N ASP A 247 -6.47 18.68 -11.91
CA ASP A 247 -6.97 19.14 -10.62
C ASP A 247 -6.34 18.32 -9.48
N TYR A 248 -5.60 18.98 -8.58
CA TYR A 248 -4.98 18.32 -7.45
C TYR A 248 -6.05 17.76 -6.49
N SER A 249 -5.99 16.45 -6.20
CA SER A 249 -7.03 15.75 -5.44
C SER A 249 -6.78 15.62 -3.93
N GLY A 250 -5.76 16.31 -3.40
CA GLY A 250 -5.40 16.26 -1.98
C GLY A 250 -4.25 15.31 -1.67
N ARG A 251 -4.06 15.04 -0.38
CA ARG A 251 -2.93 14.26 0.13
C ARG A 251 -3.25 12.76 0.09
N THR A 252 -2.20 11.95 0.00
CA THR A 252 -2.30 10.49 0.06
C THR A 252 -3.38 9.93 -0.88
N ASN A 253 -4.26 9.07 -0.39
CA ASN A 253 -5.34 8.42 -1.13
C ASN A 253 -6.67 9.18 -1.08
N THR A 254 -6.75 10.36 -0.44
CA THR A 254 -8.05 11.02 -0.17
C THR A 254 -8.82 11.37 -1.45
N GLY A 255 -8.10 11.54 -2.55
CA GLY A 255 -8.66 11.90 -3.85
C GLY A 255 -9.05 10.74 -4.76
N GLU A 256 -8.71 9.49 -4.42
CA GLU A 256 -8.92 8.34 -5.32
C GLU A 256 -10.39 8.08 -5.64
N GLY A 257 -11.30 8.43 -4.73
CA GLY A 257 -12.75 8.31 -4.93
C GLY A 257 -13.29 9.11 -6.11
N ARG A 258 -12.55 10.14 -6.57
CA ARG A 258 -12.95 10.96 -7.73
C ARG A 258 -12.89 10.18 -9.04
N PHE A 259 -12.05 9.15 -9.12
CA PHE A 259 -12.09 8.24 -10.26
C PHE A 259 -13.28 7.30 -10.15
N THR A 260 -13.47 6.61 -9.01
CA THR A 260 -14.54 5.60 -8.88
C THR A 260 -15.95 6.18 -8.96
N SER A 261 -16.13 7.46 -8.63
CA SER A 261 -17.39 8.20 -8.85
C SER A 261 -17.63 8.60 -10.31
N GLY A 262 -16.59 8.54 -11.16
CA GLY A 262 -16.62 9.02 -12.54
C GLY A 262 -16.40 10.53 -12.70
N GLU A 263 -16.07 11.25 -11.62
CA GLU A 263 -15.80 12.69 -11.66
C GLU A 263 -14.57 13.00 -12.54
N CYS A 264 -13.46 12.29 -12.29
CA CYS A 264 -12.23 12.38 -13.06
C CYS A 264 -12.14 11.19 -14.03
N ALA A 265 -12.05 11.47 -15.34
CA ALA A 265 -11.99 10.42 -16.36
C ALA A 265 -10.61 9.76 -16.49
N ILE A 266 -9.54 10.50 -16.14
CA ILE A 266 -8.16 10.01 -16.10
C ILE A 266 -7.62 10.26 -14.70
N PHE A 267 -7.07 9.22 -14.06
CA PHE A 267 -6.54 9.33 -12.70
C PHE A 267 -5.26 8.51 -12.52
N LEU A 268 -4.16 9.15 -12.13
CA LEU A 268 -2.90 8.46 -11.88
C LEU A 268 -2.78 8.07 -10.40
N THR A 269 -2.69 6.78 -10.12
CA THR A 269 -2.42 6.27 -8.77
C THR A 269 -1.89 4.83 -8.84
N SER A 270 -1.72 4.20 -7.69
CA SER A 270 -1.29 2.82 -7.54
C SER A 270 -2.16 1.84 -8.33
N SER A 271 -1.52 0.84 -8.94
CA SER A 271 -2.18 -0.37 -9.46
C SER A 271 -2.91 -1.14 -8.35
N GLY A 272 -2.51 -0.99 -7.09
CA GLY A 272 -3.22 -1.52 -5.92
C GLY A 272 -4.62 -0.91 -5.70
N PHE A 273 -4.95 0.18 -6.39
CA PHE A 273 -6.30 0.75 -6.40
C PHE A 273 -7.34 -0.16 -7.07
N PHE A 274 -6.90 -1.21 -7.79
CA PHE A 274 -7.75 -2.18 -8.50
C PHE A 274 -8.94 -2.69 -7.68
N GLY A 275 -8.73 -3.10 -6.43
CA GLY A 275 -9.82 -3.65 -5.60
C GLY A 275 -10.95 -2.64 -5.38
N ASN A 276 -10.61 -1.36 -5.22
CA ASN A 276 -11.59 -0.29 -5.08
C ASN A 276 -12.25 0.05 -6.42
N VAL A 277 -11.48 0.12 -7.52
CA VAL A 277 -12.03 0.37 -8.87
C VAL A 277 -13.02 -0.71 -9.28
N SER A 278 -12.62 -1.98 -9.20
CA SER A 278 -13.43 -3.13 -9.57
C SER A 278 -14.77 -3.17 -8.83
N LYS A 279 -14.77 -2.79 -7.56
CA LYS A 279 -15.98 -2.80 -6.74
C LYS A 279 -16.88 -1.58 -6.95
N GLN A 280 -16.27 -0.39 -7.08
CA GLN A 280 -17.00 0.88 -6.98
C GLN A 280 -17.33 1.51 -8.34
N ALA A 281 -16.45 1.42 -9.34
CA ALA A 281 -16.68 2.04 -10.64
C ALA A 281 -17.86 1.38 -11.37
N LYS A 282 -18.76 2.21 -11.92
CA LYS A 282 -19.98 1.78 -12.66
C LYS A 282 -19.96 2.18 -14.13
N PHE A 283 -18.77 2.23 -14.71
CA PHE A 283 -18.48 2.58 -16.10
C PHE A 283 -17.41 1.63 -16.65
N ASN A 284 -17.24 1.57 -17.97
CA ASN A 284 -16.17 0.78 -18.56
C ASN A 284 -14.82 1.44 -18.25
N TRP A 285 -13.89 0.68 -17.69
CA TRP A 285 -12.58 1.19 -17.29
C TRP A 285 -11.45 0.27 -17.74
N THR A 286 -10.25 0.84 -17.81
CA THR A 286 -8.99 0.11 -17.92
C THR A 286 -7.92 0.82 -17.10
N ASN A 287 -6.78 0.17 -16.90
CA ASN A 287 -5.54 0.87 -16.58
C ASN A 287 -4.57 0.82 -17.76
N ALA A 288 -3.57 1.69 -17.72
CA ALA A 288 -2.49 1.78 -18.69
C ALA A 288 -1.19 2.23 -17.99
N PRO A 289 -0.02 2.03 -18.62
CA PRO A 289 1.24 2.59 -18.12
C PRO A 289 1.17 4.11 -17.95
N MET A 290 2.07 4.64 -17.10
CA MET A 290 2.19 6.09 -16.93
C MET A 290 2.59 6.78 -18.24
N PRO A 291 2.11 8.02 -18.46
CA PRO A 291 2.56 8.84 -19.58
C PRO A 291 4.05 9.22 -19.44
N TYR A 292 4.71 9.41 -20.58
CA TYR A 292 6.08 9.92 -20.65
C TYR A 292 6.20 11.15 -21.58
N TYR A 293 7.30 11.87 -21.48
CA TYR A 293 7.69 12.93 -22.40
C TYR A 293 8.49 12.33 -23.57
N PRO A 294 7.96 12.35 -24.81
CA PRO A 294 8.58 11.66 -25.94
C PRO A 294 9.87 12.32 -26.43
N ASP A 295 10.11 13.58 -26.04
CA ASP A 295 11.35 14.34 -26.29
C ASP A 295 12.50 13.92 -25.37
N VAL A 296 12.26 13.05 -24.38
CA VAL A 296 13.30 12.55 -23.47
C VAL A 296 13.90 11.26 -24.01
N GLN A 297 15.17 11.31 -24.40
CA GLN A 297 15.89 10.15 -24.92
C GLN A 297 15.92 9.01 -23.89
N GLY A 298 15.52 7.82 -24.33
CA GLY A 298 15.50 6.62 -23.48
C GLY A 298 14.25 6.47 -22.62
N ALA A 299 13.32 7.43 -22.61
CA ALA A 299 12.03 7.23 -21.94
C ALA A 299 11.07 6.38 -22.83
N PRO A 300 10.16 5.59 -22.23
CA PRO A 300 10.06 5.33 -20.80
C PRO A 300 11.07 4.29 -20.30
N GLN A 301 11.48 4.42 -19.04
CA GLN A 301 12.20 3.40 -18.28
C GLN A 301 11.22 2.53 -17.48
N ASN A 302 11.74 1.64 -16.63
CA ASN A 302 10.92 0.93 -15.64
C ASN A 302 10.47 1.88 -14.52
N SER A 303 9.26 1.65 -14.01
CA SER A 303 8.79 2.29 -12.78
C SER A 303 9.43 1.64 -11.57
N ILE A 304 9.49 2.36 -10.45
CA ILE A 304 9.93 1.78 -9.18
C ILE A 304 8.73 1.24 -8.39
N ILE A 305 9.02 0.35 -7.44
CA ILE A 305 8.02 -0.17 -6.51
C ILE A 305 7.61 0.96 -5.57
N GLY A 306 6.30 1.12 -5.37
CA GLY A 306 5.75 2.04 -4.38
C GLY A 306 4.23 2.15 -4.44
N GLY A 307 3.67 3.07 -3.65
CA GLY A 307 2.21 3.26 -3.55
C GLY A 307 1.51 2.18 -2.73
N ALA A 308 2.30 1.48 -1.93
CA ALA A 308 1.87 0.58 -0.88
C ALA A 308 2.00 1.29 0.48
#